data_AF-A0A2W5SMV5-F1
#
_entry.id   AF-A0A2W5SMV5-F1
#
_cell.length_a   1.000
_cell.length_b   1.000
_cell.length_c   1.000
_cell.angle_alpha   90.00
_cell.angle_beta   90.00
_cell.angle_gamma   90.00
#
_symmetry.space_group_name_H-M   'P 1'
#
loop_
_entity.id
_entity.type
_entity.pdbx_description
1 polymer ?
#
loop_
_entity_poly.entity_id
_entity_poly.type
_entity_poly.pdbx_seq_one_letter_code
_entity_poly.pdbx_strand_id
1 'polypeptide(L)'
;MREQCALIGVLNDHPALANRQVRDALLKGLVDLYAGGTASVDTQTGAYCLVAMHGATAADPAQPATVQASVGTQQSTLSLPVGAPRARWSVPQAPAPGDMLALAQAPGQRAWLGYVADLGYHEDATHARASAVGLSLERRYDVLREGRWQATGPHPVQEGDWIRVTLVVQTASPRHFVALTDDVPGGLRPTDLALSAVAGLDLKQVSSTGSGVFGTRRLDPRAPKFYAEYLPAGRHEVHYFARVANAGDYLAAPATAELMYGNASHARTASDRFPVVPSPSP
;
A
#
# COMPACT_ATOMS: atom_id res chain seq x y z
N MET A 1 8.98 15.01 14.91
CA MET A 1 9.97 14.83 13.82
C MET A 1 11.00 15.95 13.81
N ARG A 2 10.62 17.21 13.54
CA ARG A 2 11.54 18.37 13.53
C ARG A 2 12.45 18.47 14.76
N GLU A 3 11.88 18.37 15.96
CA GLU A 3 12.63 18.49 17.22
C GLU A 3 13.66 17.37 17.39
N GLN A 4 13.33 16.15 16.99
CA GLN A 4 14.26 15.03 17.01
C GLN A 4 15.42 15.24 16.02
N CYS A 5 15.13 15.72 14.81
CA CYS A 5 16.18 16.05 13.82
C CYS A 5 17.07 17.21 14.30
N ALA A 6 16.49 18.26 14.88
CA ALA A 6 17.25 19.36 15.46
C ALA A 6 18.14 18.89 16.62
N LEU A 7 17.62 18.03 17.51
CA LEU A 7 18.38 17.44 18.60
C LEU A 7 19.55 16.59 18.08
N ILE A 8 19.33 15.77 17.05
CA ILE A 8 20.41 14.99 16.42
C ILE A 8 21.49 15.92 15.85
N GLY A 9 21.10 17.00 15.17
CA GLY A 9 22.05 18.02 14.68
C GLY A 9 22.90 18.61 15.80
N VAL A 10 22.26 19.05 16.89
CA VAL A 10 22.98 19.58 18.07
C VAL A 10 23.92 18.55 18.67
N LEU A 11 23.53 17.28 18.75
CA LEU A 11 24.35 16.21 19.30
C LEU A 11 25.50 15.78 18.39
N ASN A 12 25.40 16.03 17.08
CA ASN A 12 26.51 15.86 16.15
C ASN A 12 27.58 16.93 16.35
N ASP A 13 27.17 18.19 16.54
CA ASP A 13 28.07 19.32 16.77
C ASP A 13 28.65 19.32 18.20
N HIS A 14 27.88 18.84 19.17
CA HIS A 14 28.22 18.81 20.58
C HIS A 14 28.09 17.39 21.17
N PRO A 15 28.98 16.47 20.80
CA PRO A 15 28.89 15.07 21.21
C PRO A 15 28.95 14.87 22.73
N ALA A 16 29.51 15.81 23.51
CA ALA A 16 29.59 15.70 24.96
C ALA A 16 28.23 15.78 25.68
N LEU A 17 27.18 16.30 25.02
CA LEU A 17 25.86 16.52 25.63
C LEU A 17 25.05 15.23 25.83
N ALA A 18 25.39 14.15 25.12
CA ALA A 18 24.75 12.85 25.29
C ALA A 18 25.76 11.72 25.03
N ASN A 19 25.62 10.64 25.79
CA ASN A 19 26.43 9.46 25.57
C ASN A 19 26.15 8.86 24.18
N ARG A 20 27.09 8.04 23.70
CA ARG A 20 26.99 7.43 22.36
C ARG A 20 25.71 6.62 22.17
N GLN A 21 25.30 5.85 23.19
CA GLN A 21 24.12 5.01 23.11
C GLN A 21 22.83 5.82 22.83
N VAL A 22 22.68 6.99 23.47
CA VAL A 22 21.54 7.89 23.27
C VAL A 22 21.56 8.50 21.87
N ARG A 23 22.71 9.00 21.42
CA ARG A 23 22.85 9.51 20.04
C ARG A 23 22.54 8.42 19.02
N ASP A 24 23.01 7.21 19.30
CA ASP A 24 22.80 6.07 18.43
C ASP A 24 21.31 5.66 18.38
N ALA A 25 20.59 5.75 19.50
CA ALA A 25 19.16 5.50 19.54
C ALA A 25 18.35 6.54 18.75
N LEU A 26 18.72 7.83 18.85
CA LEU A 26 18.02 8.92 18.17
C LEU A 26 18.11 8.82 16.64
N LEU A 27 19.32 8.52 16.13
CA LEU A 27 19.57 8.30 14.70
C LEU A 27 18.88 7.03 14.20
N LYS A 28 18.84 5.94 14.97
CA LYS A 28 18.05 4.74 14.61
C LYS A 28 16.57 5.06 14.50
N GLY A 29 16.01 5.79 15.47
CA GLY A 29 14.62 6.23 15.43
C GLY A 29 14.33 7.15 14.24
N LEU A 30 15.29 7.99 13.84
CA LEU A 30 15.18 8.80 12.63
C LEU A 30 15.13 7.93 11.38
N VAL A 31 16.05 6.97 11.22
CA VAL A 31 16.06 6.06 10.08
C VAL A 31 14.78 5.21 10.02
N ASP A 32 14.30 4.72 11.17
CA ASP A 32 13.05 3.95 11.28
C ASP A 32 11.83 4.77 10.85
N LEU A 33 11.77 6.05 11.26
CA LEU A 33 10.72 6.98 10.80
C LEU A 33 10.70 7.16 9.26
N TYR A 34 11.84 7.00 8.59
CA TYR A 34 11.96 7.10 7.13
C TYR A 34 11.93 5.72 6.41
N ALA A 35 12.09 4.62 7.15
CA ALA A 35 12.07 3.26 6.63
C ALA A 35 10.63 2.92 6.18
N GLY A 36 10.35 3.09 4.89
CA GLY A 36 9.01 2.96 4.32
C GLY A 36 8.64 4.05 3.31
N GLY A 37 9.54 5.03 3.11
CA GLY A 37 9.34 6.09 2.12
C GLY A 37 8.30 7.10 2.58
N THR A 38 8.62 7.89 3.61
CA THR A 38 7.77 9.03 3.98
C THR A 38 7.79 10.07 2.87
N ALA A 39 6.67 10.23 2.17
CA ALA A 39 6.51 11.27 1.17
C ALA A 39 6.15 12.61 1.83
N SER A 40 7.06 13.57 1.66
CA SER A 40 7.00 14.99 2.05
C SER A 40 7.00 15.29 3.56
N VAL A 41 7.98 16.08 3.96
CA VAL A 41 8.03 16.81 5.24
C VAL A 41 8.05 18.31 4.90
N ASP A 42 7.57 19.16 5.79
CA ASP A 42 7.67 20.61 5.59
C ASP A 42 9.12 21.03 5.40
N THR A 43 9.35 22.16 4.72
CA THR A 43 10.70 22.63 4.35
C THR A 43 11.64 22.70 5.55
N GLN A 44 11.13 23.09 6.72
CA GLN A 44 11.95 23.20 7.93
C GLN A 44 12.33 21.81 8.45
N THR A 45 11.37 20.91 8.62
CA THR A 45 11.65 19.52 9.02
C THR A 45 12.60 18.83 8.04
N GLY A 46 12.40 19.01 6.74
CA GLY A 46 13.29 18.47 5.70
C GLY A 46 14.72 18.99 5.82
N ALA A 47 14.90 20.30 6.01
CA ALA A 47 16.22 20.91 6.21
C ALA A 47 16.91 20.38 7.49
N TYR A 48 16.21 20.36 8.63
CA TYR A 48 16.77 19.86 9.88
C TYR A 48 17.17 18.38 9.79
N CYS A 49 16.34 17.54 9.17
CA CYS A 49 16.63 16.11 9.03
C CYS A 49 17.77 15.86 8.03
N LEU A 50 17.89 16.66 6.95
CA LEU A 50 19.04 16.59 6.04
C LEU A 50 20.35 16.95 6.73
N VAL A 51 20.38 18.04 7.51
CA VAL A 51 21.57 18.45 8.28
C VAL A 51 21.94 17.38 9.32
N ALA A 52 20.94 16.84 10.02
CA ALA A 52 21.13 15.76 10.99
C ALA A 52 21.76 14.50 10.36
N MET A 53 21.30 14.12 9.17
CA MET A 53 21.83 12.96 8.43
C MET A 53 23.23 13.23 7.87
N HIS A 54 23.48 14.43 7.34
CA HIS A 54 24.80 14.81 6.80
C HIS A 54 25.90 14.67 7.85
N GLY A 55 25.66 15.13 9.08
CA GLY A 55 26.62 14.98 10.18
C GLY A 55 26.87 13.52 10.57
N ALA A 56 25.86 12.65 10.45
CA ALA A 56 26.00 11.22 10.73
C ALA A 56 26.75 10.46 9.63
N THR A 57 26.70 10.92 8.38
CA THR A 57 27.40 10.33 7.22
C THR A 57 28.82 10.84 7.01
N ALA A 58 29.25 11.87 7.74
CA ALA A 58 30.55 12.52 7.54
C ALA A 58 31.76 11.63 7.89
N ALA A 59 31.55 10.52 8.60
CA ALA A 59 32.58 9.51 8.84
C ALA A 59 32.46 8.40 7.79
N ASP A 60 33.21 8.53 6.69
CA ASP A 60 33.28 7.46 5.69
C ASP A 60 33.81 6.17 6.32
N PRO A 61 33.18 5.01 6.06
CA PRO A 61 33.69 3.74 6.54
C PRO A 61 35.07 3.46 5.94
N ALA A 62 36.10 3.40 6.79
CA ALA A 62 37.47 3.14 6.37
C ALA A 62 37.73 1.67 5.97
N GLN A 63 36.77 0.77 6.27
CA GLN A 63 36.85 -0.66 5.98
C GLN A 63 35.50 -1.18 5.48
N PRO A 64 35.49 -2.23 4.63
CA PRO A 64 34.26 -2.88 4.22
C PRO A 64 33.53 -3.45 5.44
N ALA A 65 32.21 -3.30 5.46
CA ALA A 65 31.37 -3.89 6.49
C ALA A 65 30.95 -5.30 6.07
N THR A 66 30.99 -6.26 6.98
CA THR A 66 30.64 -7.66 6.73
C THR A 66 29.61 -8.16 7.71
N VAL A 67 28.58 -8.79 7.16
CA VAL A 67 27.44 -9.30 7.91
C VAL A 67 27.25 -10.75 7.54
N GLN A 68 27.25 -11.61 8.55
CA GLN A 68 26.80 -12.98 8.40
C GLN A 68 25.29 -12.97 8.44
N ALA A 69 24.66 -13.40 7.35
CA ALA A 69 23.23 -13.55 7.26
C ALA A 69 22.88 -15.03 7.12
N SER A 70 21.86 -15.48 7.85
CA SER A 70 21.33 -16.83 7.73
C SER A 70 19.82 -16.87 7.83
N VAL A 71 19.21 -17.81 7.10
CA VAL A 71 17.78 -18.13 7.19
C VAL A 71 17.59 -19.61 6.88
N GLY A 72 16.98 -20.33 7.81
CA GLY A 72 16.89 -21.80 7.74
C GLY A 72 18.29 -22.43 7.64
N THR A 73 18.54 -23.20 6.58
CA THR A 73 19.84 -23.83 6.28
C THR A 73 20.77 -22.97 5.43
N GLN A 74 20.28 -21.83 4.94
CA GLN A 74 21.01 -20.97 4.03
C GLN A 74 21.81 -19.95 4.83
N GLN A 75 23.07 -19.76 4.47
CA GLN A 75 23.94 -18.76 5.10
C GLN A 75 24.81 -18.09 4.06
N SER A 76 25.13 -16.81 4.27
CA SER A 76 26.02 -16.06 3.41
C SER A 76 26.72 -14.95 4.18
N THR A 77 27.95 -14.65 3.79
CA THR A 77 28.66 -13.45 4.25
C THR A 77 28.41 -12.33 3.25
N LEU A 78 27.58 -11.37 3.62
CA LEU A 78 27.42 -10.11 2.90
C LEU A 78 28.61 -9.21 3.19
N SER A 79 29.29 -8.74 2.16
CA SER A 79 30.31 -7.69 2.27
C SER A 79 29.81 -6.45 1.56
N LEU A 80 29.77 -5.33 2.27
CA LEU A 80 29.48 -4.00 1.75
C LEU A 80 30.81 -3.26 1.56
N PRO A 81 31.30 -3.13 0.30
CA PRO A 81 32.52 -2.38 0.02
C PRO A 81 32.39 -0.90 0.41
N VAL A 82 33.52 -0.27 0.72
CA VAL A 82 33.59 1.18 0.96
C VAL A 82 33.08 1.92 -0.29
N GLY A 83 32.18 2.89 -0.09
CA GLY A 83 31.56 3.67 -1.18
C GLY A 83 30.44 2.94 -1.93
N ALA A 84 30.17 1.66 -1.66
CA ALA A 84 29.02 0.97 -2.23
C ALA A 84 27.74 1.35 -1.46
N PRO A 85 26.62 1.67 -2.15
CA PRO A 85 25.39 2.09 -1.48
C PRO A 85 24.60 0.92 -0.86
N ARG A 86 24.79 -0.31 -1.35
CA ARG A 86 24.12 -1.52 -0.84
C ARG A 86 24.87 -2.79 -1.23
N ALA A 87 24.74 -3.83 -0.41
CA ALA A 87 25.08 -5.21 -0.74
C ALA A 87 23.81 -6.06 -0.65
N ARG A 88 23.66 -7.04 -1.54
CA ARG A 88 22.44 -7.87 -1.62
C ARG A 88 22.79 -9.34 -1.53
N TRP A 89 22.00 -10.05 -0.74
CA TRP A 89 21.94 -11.51 -0.71
C TRP A 89 20.51 -11.90 -1.05
N SER A 90 20.36 -12.84 -1.97
CA SER A 90 19.07 -13.40 -2.35
C SER A 90 19.11 -14.89 -2.09
N VAL A 91 18.08 -15.40 -1.44
CA VAL A 91 17.91 -16.84 -1.21
C VAL A 91 17.04 -17.38 -2.34
N PRO A 92 17.52 -18.35 -3.14
CA PRO A 92 16.80 -18.83 -4.32
C PRO A 92 15.58 -19.69 -3.96
N GLN A 93 15.56 -20.26 -2.76
CA GLN A 93 14.45 -21.06 -2.24
C GLN A 93 13.72 -20.27 -1.15
N ALA A 94 12.39 -20.36 -1.16
CA ALA A 94 11.59 -19.72 -0.11
C ALA A 94 11.94 -20.33 1.26
N PRO A 95 12.12 -19.51 2.31
CA PRO A 95 12.32 -20.00 3.66
C PRO A 95 11.08 -20.75 4.15
N ALA A 96 11.27 -21.74 5.01
CA ALA A 96 10.17 -22.51 5.58
C ALA A 96 9.40 -21.67 6.62
N PRO A 97 8.10 -21.96 6.86
CA PRO A 97 7.36 -21.33 7.94
C PRO A 97 8.07 -21.51 9.29
N GLY A 98 8.40 -20.41 9.97
CA GLY A 98 9.11 -20.40 11.25
C GLY A 98 10.63 -20.21 11.15
N ASP A 99 11.20 -20.23 9.94
CA ASP A 99 12.61 -19.88 9.76
C ASP A 99 12.85 -18.41 10.15
N MET A 100 13.91 -18.17 10.94
CA MET A 100 14.28 -16.83 11.39
C MET A 100 15.46 -16.31 10.56
N LEU A 101 15.34 -15.08 10.04
CA LEU A 101 16.46 -14.35 9.48
C LEU A 101 17.35 -13.84 10.62
N ALA A 102 18.57 -14.35 10.71
CA ALA A 102 19.59 -13.88 11.64
C ALA A 102 20.64 -13.04 10.89
N LEU A 103 21.00 -11.89 11.47
CA LEU A 103 22.02 -10.99 10.95
C LEU A 103 23.03 -10.73 12.07
N ALA A 104 24.29 -11.09 11.85
CA ALA A 104 25.38 -10.88 12.79
C ALA A 104 26.52 -10.10 12.13
N GLN A 105 26.84 -8.93 12.67
CA GLN A 105 28.04 -8.18 12.25
C GLN A 105 29.30 -8.92 12.68
N ALA A 106 30.35 -8.88 11.85
CA ALA A 106 31.62 -9.47 12.23
C ALA A 106 32.22 -8.77 13.48
N PRO A 107 32.88 -9.53 14.37
CA PRO A 107 33.53 -8.95 15.55
C PRO A 107 34.49 -7.82 15.16
N GLY A 108 34.43 -6.70 15.88
CA GLY A 108 35.31 -5.54 15.65
C GLY A 108 34.79 -4.53 14.62
N GLN A 109 33.71 -4.82 13.90
CA GLN A 109 33.05 -3.82 13.07
C GLN A 109 32.15 -2.90 13.90
N ARG A 110 32.30 -1.60 13.66
CA ARG A 110 31.57 -0.53 14.37
C ARG A 110 30.75 0.33 13.41
N ALA A 111 30.50 -0.17 12.21
CA ALA A 111 29.76 0.53 11.18
C ALA A 111 28.25 0.41 11.42
N TRP A 112 27.56 1.51 11.18
CA TRP A 112 26.11 1.54 11.17
C TRP A 112 25.61 0.94 9.86
N LEU A 113 24.81 -0.12 9.97
CA LEU A 113 24.24 -0.80 8.82
C LEU A 113 22.73 -0.75 8.92
N GLY A 114 22.09 -0.20 7.88
CA GLY A 114 20.66 -0.37 7.65
C GLY A 114 20.42 -1.70 6.94
N TYR A 115 19.42 -2.45 7.40
CA TYR A 115 19.03 -3.70 6.76
C TYR A 115 17.64 -3.53 6.15
N VAL A 116 17.48 -4.02 4.92
CA VAL A 116 16.18 -4.14 4.26
C VAL A 116 16.01 -5.60 3.91
N ALA A 117 14.90 -6.20 4.38
CA ALA A 117 14.54 -7.57 4.07
C ALA A 117 13.25 -7.56 3.24
N ASP A 118 13.36 -8.00 1.99
CA ASP A 118 12.24 -8.11 1.06
C ASP A 118 11.84 -9.57 0.89
N LEU A 119 10.57 -9.90 1.18
CA LEU A 119 9.99 -11.22 0.94
C LEU A 119 8.89 -11.11 -0.11
N GLY A 120 9.14 -11.70 -1.28
CA GLY A 120 8.11 -11.90 -2.30
C GLY A 120 7.40 -13.24 -2.05
N TYR A 121 6.07 -13.22 -1.97
CA TYR A 121 5.26 -14.42 -1.87
C TYR A 121 3.99 -14.28 -2.70
N HIS A 122 3.43 -15.41 -3.12
CA HIS A 122 2.11 -15.46 -3.72
C HIS A 122 1.11 -15.83 -2.63
N GLU A 123 0.12 -14.98 -2.43
CA GLU A 123 -1.03 -15.31 -1.60
C GLU A 123 -2.14 -15.89 -2.48
N ASP A 124 -2.79 -16.94 -1.98
CA ASP A 124 -4.01 -17.42 -2.59
C ASP A 124 -5.13 -16.39 -2.37
N ALA A 125 -5.52 -15.71 -3.45
CA ALA A 125 -6.55 -14.69 -3.45
C ALA A 125 -7.94 -15.21 -3.07
N THR A 126 -8.17 -16.52 -2.95
CA THR A 126 -9.43 -17.06 -2.42
C THR A 126 -9.52 -17.00 -0.89
N HIS A 127 -8.37 -16.87 -0.21
CA HIS A 127 -8.26 -16.86 1.25
C HIS A 127 -7.70 -15.54 1.80
N ALA A 128 -7.61 -14.50 0.97
CA ALA A 128 -6.95 -13.27 1.37
C ALA A 128 -7.74 -12.53 2.44
N ARG A 129 -7.02 -12.11 3.47
CA ARG A 129 -7.59 -11.37 4.61
C ARG A 129 -7.46 -9.87 4.42
N ALA A 130 -8.45 -9.13 4.91
CA ALA A 130 -8.38 -7.69 4.99
C ALA A 130 -7.17 -7.25 5.83
N SER A 131 -6.50 -6.19 5.40
CA SER A 131 -5.45 -5.52 6.17
C SER A 131 -5.55 -4.01 5.99
N ALA A 132 -5.12 -3.27 6.99
CA ALA A 132 -5.24 -1.81 7.03
C ALA A 132 -4.05 -1.24 7.80
N VAL A 133 -3.18 -0.51 7.09
CA VAL A 133 -2.02 0.19 7.64
C VAL A 133 -2.05 1.62 7.13
N GLY A 134 -2.36 2.58 8.00
CA GLY A 134 -2.43 4.02 7.64
C GLY A 134 -3.56 4.43 6.68
N LEU A 135 -4.25 3.47 6.09
CA LEU A 135 -5.46 3.54 5.27
C LEU A 135 -6.42 2.43 5.74
N SER A 136 -7.72 2.61 5.53
CA SER A 136 -8.69 1.51 5.50
C SER A 136 -9.42 1.51 4.15
N LEU A 137 -9.85 0.33 3.71
CA LEU A 137 -10.58 0.15 2.46
C LEU A 137 -11.75 -0.81 2.67
N GLU A 138 -12.91 -0.42 2.18
CA GLU A 138 -14.11 -1.25 2.12
C GLU A 138 -14.65 -1.26 0.69
N ARG A 139 -15.17 -2.40 0.24
CA ARG A 139 -15.85 -2.54 -1.04
C ARG A 139 -17.30 -2.96 -0.81
N ARG A 140 -18.23 -2.29 -1.48
CA ARG A 140 -19.67 -2.56 -1.41
C ARG A 140 -20.26 -2.72 -2.81
N TYR A 141 -21.32 -3.51 -2.90
CA TYR A 141 -22.08 -3.72 -4.12
C TYR A 141 -23.52 -3.29 -3.91
N ASP A 142 -24.01 -2.42 -4.79
CA ASP A 142 -25.42 -2.11 -4.91
C ASP A 142 -25.93 -2.54 -6.28
N VAL A 143 -27.14 -3.06 -6.34
CA VAL A 143 -27.83 -3.42 -7.57
C VAL A 143 -28.89 -2.38 -7.92
N LEU A 144 -29.05 -2.07 -9.20
CA LEU A 144 -30.09 -1.18 -9.68
C LEU A 144 -31.43 -1.92 -9.73
N ARG A 145 -32.40 -1.41 -8.99
CA ARG A 145 -33.78 -1.93 -8.93
C ARG A 145 -34.73 -0.76 -8.86
N GLU A 146 -35.74 -0.76 -9.72
CA GLU A 146 -36.78 0.29 -9.73
C GLU A 146 -36.19 1.72 -9.78
N GLY A 147 -35.12 1.90 -10.56
CA GLY A 147 -34.44 3.20 -10.70
C GLY A 147 -33.60 3.63 -9.49
N ARG A 148 -33.40 2.77 -8.49
CA ARG A 148 -32.62 3.08 -7.28
C ARG A 148 -31.52 2.05 -7.04
N TRP A 149 -30.39 2.52 -6.50
CA TRP A 149 -29.33 1.65 -6.01
C TRP A 149 -29.74 1.07 -4.65
N GLN A 150 -29.74 -0.26 -4.56
CA GLN A 150 -30.09 -0.99 -3.35
C GLN A 150 -28.98 -1.99 -3.04
N ALA A 151 -28.64 -2.19 -1.76
CA ALA A 151 -27.63 -3.18 -1.39
C ALA A 151 -28.03 -4.56 -1.94
N THR A 152 -27.07 -5.36 -2.40
CA THR A 152 -27.35 -6.67 -3.02
C THR A 152 -28.11 -7.64 -2.10
N GLY A 153 -28.00 -7.49 -0.77
CA GLY A 153 -28.90 -8.12 0.21
C GLY A 153 -29.04 -9.65 0.02
N PRO A 154 -30.19 -10.23 0.40
CA PRO A 154 -30.46 -11.67 0.19
C PRO A 154 -30.99 -11.97 -1.23
N HIS A 155 -31.33 -10.96 -2.03
CA HIS A 155 -31.86 -11.18 -3.37
C HIS A 155 -30.72 -11.47 -4.34
N PRO A 156 -30.85 -12.51 -5.18
CA PRO A 156 -29.76 -12.88 -6.07
C PRO A 156 -29.54 -11.79 -7.14
N VAL A 157 -28.27 -11.49 -7.38
CA VAL A 157 -27.83 -10.71 -8.55
C VAL A 157 -28.05 -11.56 -9.79
N GLN A 158 -28.63 -10.98 -10.84
CA GLN A 158 -29.02 -11.66 -12.07
C GLN A 158 -28.19 -11.16 -13.25
N GLU A 159 -28.07 -12.00 -14.29
CA GLU A 159 -27.55 -11.55 -15.57
C GLU A 159 -28.30 -10.30 -16.08
N GLY A 160 -27.56 -9.40 -16.71
CA GLY A 160 -28.10 -8.14 -17.24
C GLY A 160 -28.24 -7.01 -16.21
N ASP A 161 -28.16 -7.31 -14.92
CA ASP A 161 -28.22 -6.30 -13.86
C ASP A 161 -27.14 -5.24 -13.99
N TRP A 162 -27.48 -4.04 -13.50
CA TRP A 162 -26.50 -2.99 -13.24
C TRP A 162 -26.06 -3.05 -11.79
N ILE A 163 -24.75 -3.08 -11.59
CA ILE A 163 -24.10 -3.04 -10.28
C ILE A 163 -23.34 -1.73 -10.15
N ARG A 164 -23.53 -1.02 -9.04
CA ARG A 164 -22.64 0.03 -8.57
C ARG A 164 -21.68 -0.60 -7.57
N VAL A 165 -20.40 -0.56 -7.90
CA VAL A 165 -19.33 -0.93 -6.98
C VAL A 165 -18.85 0.35 -6.29
N THR A 166 -18.83 0.33 -4.96
CA THR A 166 -18.37 1.45 -4.14
C THR A 166 -17.14 1.05 -3.36
N LEU A 167 -16.03 1.72 -3.64
CA LEU A 167 -14.82 1.67 -2.82
C LEU A 167 -14.85 2.82 -1.82
N VAL A 168 -14.72 2.52 -0.55
CA VAL A 168 -14.67 3.50 0.53
C VAL A 168 -13.28 3.44 1.13
N VAL A 169 -12.51 4.52 0.96
CA VAL A 169 -11.22 4.69 1.60
C VAL A 169 -11.34 5.66 2.78
N GLN A 170 -10.69 5.34 3.90
CA GLN A 170 -10.56 6.28 5.02
C GLN A 170 -9.10 6.45 5.41
N THR A 171 -8.74 7.67 5.81
CA THR A 171 -7.42 7.96 6.34
C THR A 171 -7.47 9.01 7.45
N ALA A 172 -6.67 8.83 8.49
CA ALA A 172 -6.61 9.74 9.63
C ALA A 172 -5.73 10.97 9.37
N SER A 173 -4.90 10.94 8.32
CA SER A 173 -3.97 12.01 7.97
C SER A 173 -3.92 12.15 6.45
N PRO A 174 -3.69 13.36 5.92
CA PRO A 174 -3.60 13.54 4.47
C PRO A 174 -2.53 12.63 3.85
N ARG A 175 -2.82 12.10 2.67
CA ARG A 175 -1.90 11.25 1.88
C ARG A 175 -1.69 11.84 0.50
N HIS A 176 -0.50 11.62 -0.06
CA HIS A 176 -0.17 12.02 -1.42
C HIS A 176 -0.06 10.81 -2.32
N PHE A 177 -0.54 10.95 -3.56
CA PHE A 177 -0.47 9.94 -4.61
C PHE A 177 -1.02 8.58 -4.17
N VAL A 178 -2.31 8.55 -3.82
CA VAL A 178 -3.03 7.31 -3.45
C VAL A 178 -3.63 6.68 -4.69
N ALA A 179 -3.42 5.38 -4.86
CA ALA A 179 -4.07 4.55 -5.87
C ALA A 179 -5.05 3.59 -5.21
N LEU A 180 -6.27 3.51 -5.74
CA LEU A 180 -7.21 2.43 -5.49
C LEU A 180 -7.23 1.52 -6.72
N THR A 181 -7.17 0.20 -6.50
CA THR A 181 -7.37 -0.81 -7.54
C THR A 181 -8.43 -1.80 -7.08
N ASP A 182 -9.37 -2.14 -7.95
CA ASP A 182 -10.40 -3.16 -7.64
C ASP A 182 -10.27 -4.34 -8.59
N ASP A 183 -9.89 -5.51 -8.09
CA ASP A 183 -9.92 -6.74 -8.89
C ASP A 183 -11.37 -7.22 -9.04
N VAL A 184 -11.92 -6.98 -10.23
CA VAL A 184 -13.34 -7.12 -10.52
C VAL A 184 -13.74 -8.60 -10.58
N PRO A 185 -14.85 -9.01 -9.93
CA PRO A 185 -15.41 -10.34 -10.10
C PRO A 185 -15.66 -10.66 -11.58
N GLY A 186 -15.28 -11.85 -12.03
CA GLY A 186 -15.31 -12.21 -13.46
C GLY A 186 -16.69 -12.15 -14.15
N GLY A 187 -17.79 -12.15 -13.39
CA GLY A 187 -19.15 -11.97 -13.89
C GLY A 187 -19.54 -10.51 -14.16
N LEU A 188 -18.74 -9.54 -13.70
CA LEU A 188 -18.99 -8.11 -13.85
C LEU A 188 -18.17 -7.53 -15.01
N ARG A 189 -18.79 -6.65 -15.79
CA ARG A 189 -18.13 -5.88 -16.85
C ARG A 189 -18.18 -4.39 -16.52
N PRO A 190 -17.09 -3.80 -16.00
CA PRO A 190 -16.99 -2.36 -15.79
C PRO A 190 -17.38 -1.61 -17.06
N THR A 191 -18.32 -0.68 -16.94
CA THR A 191 -18.89 0.04 -18.07
C THR A 191 -19.02 1.52 -17.73
N ASP A 192 -18.53 2.36 -18.62
CA ASP A 192 -18.73 3.80 -18.51
C ASP A 192 -20.17 4.15 -18.93
N LEU A 193 -20.96 4.59 -17.96
CA LEU A 193 -22.36 4.96 -18.19
C LEU A 193 -22.50 6.18 -19.11
N ALA A 194 -21.52 7.08 -19.16
CA ALA A 194 -21.56 8.23 -20.06
C ALA A 194 -21.54 7.78 -21.53
N LEU A 195 -20.74 6.75 -21.82
CA LEU A 195 -20.51 6.19 -23.15
C LEU A 195 -21.44 5.02 -23.49
N SER A 196 -22.16 4.46 -22.52
CA SER A 196 -23.06 3.34 -22.75
C SER A 196 -24.36 3.77 -23.41
N ALA A 197 -24.59 3.30 -24.63
CA ALA A 197 -25.86 3.49 -25.36
C ALA A 197 -27.04 2.73 -24.71
N VAL A 198 -26.75 1.73 -23.87
CA VAL A 198 -27.75 0.90 -23.18
C VAL A 198 -28.04 1.41 -21.76
N ALA A 199 -27.30 2.42 -21.28
CA ALA A 199 -27.65 3.09 -20.03
C ALA A 199 -28.81 4.06 -20.27
N GLY A 200 -29.98 3.75 -19.71
CA GLY A 200 -31.14 4.64 -19.75
C GLY A 200 -30.84 6.00 -19.10
N LEU A 201 -31.60 7.04 -19.49
CA LEU A 201 -31.46 8.40 -18.96
C LEU A 201 -31.56 8.44 -17.43
N ASP A 202 -32.46 7.65 -16.84
CA ASP A 202 -32.65 7.56 -15.38
C ASP A 202 -31.40 7.01 -14.67
N LEU A 203 -30.70 6.05 -15.29
CA LEU A 203 -29.46 5.49 -14.75
C LEU A 203 -28.35 6.54 -14.70
N LYS A 204 -28.26 7.42 -15.71
CA LYS A 204 -27.27 8.52 -15.73
C LYS A 204 -27.54 9.57 -14.65
N GLN A 205 -28.81 9.77 -14.26
CA GLN A 205 -29.17 10.73 -13.20
C GLN A 205 -28.79 10.25 -11.80
N VAL A 206 -28.73 8.93 -11.58
CA VAL A 206 -28.39 8.34 -10.27
C VAL A 206 -26.93 7.86 -10.18
N SER A 207 -26.09 8.17 -11.17
CA SER A 207 -24.72 7.64 -11.29
C SER A 207 -23.62 8.64 -10.92
N SER A 208 -23.61 9.12 -9.68
CA SER A 208 -22.46 9.86 -9.13
C SER A 208 -21.21 8.98 -9.13
N THR A 209 -20.05 9.56 -9.45
CA THR A 209 -18.74 8.89 -9.37
C THR A 209 -18.11 8.99 -7.98
N GLY A 210 -18.75 9.71 -7.05
CA GLY A 210 -18.29 9.85 -5.67
C GLY A 210 -17.36 11.05 -5.49
N SER A 211 -16.36 10.91 -4.62
CA SER A 211 -15.42 11.96 -4.26
C SER A 211 -14.59 12.43 -5.47
N GLY A 212 -14.56 13.75 -5.69
CA GLY A 212 -13.79 14.40 -6.74
C GLY A 212 -12.27 14.36 -6.53
N VAL A 213 -11.80 13.96 -5.35
CA VAL A 213 -10.35 13.81 -5.06
C VAL A 213 -9.71 12.72 -5.94
N PHE A 214 -10.51 11.75 -6.39
CA PHE A 214 -10.12 10.73 -7.36
C PHE A 214 -10.37 11.22 -8.79
N GLY A 215 -9.63 12.25 -9.19
CA GLY A 215 -9.79 12.94 -10.46
C GLY A 215 -9.32 12.11 -11.67
N THR A 216 -8.32 11.25 -11.49
CA THR A 216 -7.85 10.35 -12.56
C THR A 216 -8.45 8.97 -12.36
N ARG A 217 -9.17 8.47 -13.38
CA ARG A 217 -9.89 7.20 -13.34
C ARG A 217 -9.57 6.39 -14.59
N ARG A 218 -9.26 5.12 -14.42
CA ARG A 218 -9.03 4.17 -15.51
C ARG A 218 -9.95 2.99 -15.30
N LEU A 219 -11.01 2.92 -16.08
CA LEU A 219 -11.99 1.83 -16.00
C LEU A 219 -11.50 0.62 -16.81
N ASP A 220 -10.42 0.00 -16.35
CA ASP A 220 -9.93 -1.25 -16.92
C ASP A 220 -10.99 -2.36 -16.76
N PRO A 221 -11.21 -3.23 -17.77
CA PRO A 221 -12.24 -4.26 -17.69
C PRO A 221 -12.05 -5.29 -16.57
N ARG A 222 -10.83 -5.45 -16.05
CA ARG A 222 -10.49 -6.42 -15.00
C ARG A 222 -10.10 -5.75 -13.70
N ALA A 223 -9.39 -4.62 -13.76
CA ALA A 223 -8.84 -3.96 -12.59
C ALA A 223 -8.96 -2.43 -12.66
N PRO A 224 -10.17 -1.84 -12.52
CA PRO A 224 -10.36 -0.39 -12.47
C PRO A 224 -9.43 0.27 -11.46
N LYS A 225 -8.85 1.41 -11.85
CA LYS A 225 -7.92 2.17 -11.03
C LYS A 225 -8.36 3.61 -10.85
N PHE A 226 -8.20 4.13 -9.65
CA PHE A 226 -8.59 5.48 -9.27
C PHE A 226 -7.46 6.13 -8.50
N TYR A 227 -7.08 7.35 -8.90
CA TYR A 227 -5.90 8.03 -8.36
C TYR A 227 -6.27 9.37 -7.76
N ALA A 228 -5.74 9.63 -6.57
CA ALA A 228 -5.79 10.92 -5.89
C ALA A 228 -4.36 11.42 -5.67
N GLU A 229 -4.00 12.55 -6.29
CA GLU A 229 -2.70 13.20 -6.03
C GLU A 229 -2.59 13.69 -4.59
N TYR A 230 -3.73 14.10 -4.02
CA TYR A 230 -3.88 14.48 -2.62
C TYR A 230 -5.20 13.94 -2.09
N LEU A 231 -5.11 13.08 -1.07
CA LEU A 231 -6.25 12.52 -0.34
C LEU A 231 -6.32 13.17 1.05
N PRO A 232 -7.27 14.09 1.30
CA PRO A 232 -7.46 14.69 2.62
C PRO A 232 -7.79 13.64 3.69
N ALA A 233 -7.53 13.96 4.95
CA ALA A 233 -8.04 13.16 6.07
C ALA A 233 -9.58 13.06 6.01
N GLY A 234 -10.12 11.90 6.40
CA GLY A 234 -11.54 11.60 6.38
C GLY A 234 -11.91 10.40 5.53
N ARG A 235 -13.20 10.32 5.17
CA ARG A 235 -13.82 9.26 4.38
C ARG A 235 -14.06 9.75 2.96
N HIS A 236 -13.63 8.96 1.98
CA HIS A 236 -13.84 9.25 0.56
C HIS A 236 -14.39 8.02 -0.14
N GLU A 237 -15.34 8.23 -1.03
CA GLU A 237 -15.98 7.14 -1.76
C GLU A 237 -15.73 7.28 -3.26
N VAL A 238 -15.54 6.16 -3.93
CA VAL A 238 -15.38 6.08 -5.37
C VAL A 238 -16.39 5.07 -5.87
N HIS A 239 -17.20 5.48 -6.84
CA HIS A 239 -18.14 4.59 -7.49
C HIS A 239 -17.70 4.30 -8.92
N TYR A 240 -17.89 3.06 -9.34
CA TYR A 240 -17.94 2.69 -10.75
C TYR A 240 -19.08 1.71 -10.99
N PHE A 241 -19.44 1.55 -12.25
CA PHE A 241 -20.61 0.77 -12.64
C PHE A 241 -20.18 -0.41 -13.49
N ALA A 242 -20.83 -1.53 -13.30
CA ALA A 242 -20.60 -2.73 -14.07
C ALA A 242 -21.93 -3.36 -14.46
N ARG A 243 -21.94 -3.96 -15.65
CA ARG A 243 -23.06 -4.81 -16.07
C ARG A 243 -22.75 -6.26 -15.79
N VAL A 244 -23.71 -6.98 -15.25
CA VAL A 244 -23.60 -8.42 -15.00
C VAL A 244 -23.71 -9.15 -16.33
N ALA A 245 -22.72 -9.99 -16.65
CA ALA A 245 -22.61 -10.67 -17.92
C ALA A 245 -23.16 -12.11 -17.88
N ASN A 246 -22.51 -12.99 -17.13
CA ASN A 246 -22.83 -14.42 -17.11
C ASN A 246 -23.12 -14.87 -15.67
N ALA A 247 -24.00 -15.85 -15.53
CA ALA A 247 -24.27 -16.56 -14.29
C ALA A 247 -23.09 -17.42 -13.86
N GLY A 248 -22.89 -17.54 -12.56
CA GLY A 248 -21.77 -18.24 -11.96
C GLY A 248 -21.43 -17.71 -10.57
N ASP A 249 -20.48 -18.37 -9.92
CA ASP A 249 -19.97 -17.95 -8.61
C ASP A 249 -18.53 -17.45 -8.76
N TYR A 250 -18.35 -16.13 -8.67
CA TYR A 250 -17.09 -15.47 -8.98
C TYR A 250 -16.34 -15.09 -7.72
N LEU A 251 -15.01 -15.18 -7.79
CA LEU A 251 -14.15 -14.60 -6.76
C LEU A 251 -14.18 -13.08 -6.89
N ALA A 252 -14.55 -12.42 -5.79
CA ALA A 252 -14.30 -11.01 -5.59
C ALA A 252 -12.94 -10.88 -4.88
N ALA A 253 -11.87 -10.84 -5.68
CA ALA A 253 -10.51 -10.71 -5.15
C ALA A 253 -10.34 -9.37 -4.40
N PRO A 254 -9.34 -9.23 -3.51
CA PRO A 254 -9.17 -8.01 -2.73
C PRO A 254 -9.06 -6.75 -3.59
N ALA A 255 -9.85 -5.73 -3.26
CA ALA A 255 -9.53 -4.38 -3.69
C ALA A 255 -8.37 -3.86 -2.84
N THR A 256 -7.53 -2.99 -3.39
CA THR A 256 -6.35 -2.43 -2.74
C THR A 256 -6.37 -0.90 -2.74
N ALA A 257 -5.80 -0.32 -1.70
CA ALA A 257 -5.49 1.09 -1.57
C ALA A 257 -4.03 1.23 -1.17
N GLU A 258 -3.23 1.96 -1.91
CA GLU A 258 -1.78 2.08 -1.67
C GLU A 258 -1.24 3.46 -2.04
N LEU A 259 -0.10 3.82 -1.47
CA LEU A 259 0.67 4.97 -1.95
C LEU A 259 1.44 4.55 -3.21
N MET A 260 1.42 5.36 -4.26
CA MET A 260 2.12 5.06 -5.51
C MET A 260 3.65 5.09 -5.36
N TYR A 261 4.15 5.84 -4.37
CA TYR A 261 5.57 6.11 -4.17
C TYR A 261 6.08 5.71 -2.76
N GLY A 262 5.46 4.70 -2.15
CA GLY A 262 5.89 4.17 -0.85
C GLY A 262 4.99 3.03 -0.37
N ASN A 263 5.40 2.30 0.66
CA ASN A 263 4.60 1.21 1.25
C ASN A 263 4.07 1.51 2.66
N ALA A 264 4.42 2.70 3.20
CA ALA A 264 4.10 3.11 4.56
C ALA A 264 2.60 3.17 4.87
N SER A 265 1.75 3.22 3.84
CA SER A 265 0.31 3.08 4.02
C SER A 265 -0.30 2.27 2.90
N HIS A 266 -1.05 1.27 3.27
CA HIS A 266 -1.75 0.38 2.37
C HIS A 266 -2.95 -0.23 3.09
N ALA A 267 -3.98 -0.59 2.32
CA ALA A 267 -5.10 -1.36 2.80
C ALA A 267 -5.59 -2.29 1.70
N ARG A 268 -6.22 -3.39 2.09
CA ARG A 268 -6.93 -4.26 1.18
C ARG A 268 -8.18 -4.83 1.82
N THR A 269 -9.17 -5.13 1.00
CA THR A 269 -10.37 -5.86 1.46
C THR A 269 -10.04 -7.33 1.69
N ALA A 270 -10.93 -8.05 2.37
CA ALA A 270 -10.90 -9.50 2.31
C ALA A 270 -11.38 -9.98 0.93
N SER A 271 -11.08 -11.23 0.62
CA SER A 271 -11.73 -11.95 -0.47
C SER A 271 -13.20 -12.21 -0.15
N ASP A 272 -14.04 -12.17 -1.18
CA ASP A 272 -15.48 -12.47 -1.06
C ASP A 272 -15.97 -13.25 -2.29
N ARG A 273 -17.22 -13.72 -2.24
CA ARG A 273 -17.90 -14.38 -3.36
C ARG A 273 -18.96 -13.47 -3.94
N PHE A 274 -19.07 -13.48 -5.26
CA PHE A 274 -20.08 -12.74 -5.99
C PHE A 274 -20.92 -13.71 -6.84
N PRO A 275 -21.99 -14.29 -6.25
CA PRO A 275 -22.87 -15.21 -6.96
C PRO A 275 -23.80 -14.44 -7.90
N VAL A 276 -23.93 -14.95 -9.13
CA VAL A 276 -24.82 -14.46 -10.17
C VAL A 276 -25.71 -15.60 -10.63
N VAL A 277 -27.02 -15.37 -10.70
CA VAL A 277 -27.98 -16.33 -11.23
C VAL A 277 -28.40 -15.94 -12.66
N PRO A 278 -28.86 -16.90 -13.48
CA PRO A 278 -29.38 -16.59 -14.81
C PRO A 278 -30.56 -15.62 -14.74
N SER A 279 -30.73 -14.76 -15.76
CA SER A 279 -31.97 -14.00 -15.88
C SER A 279 -33.16 -14.96 -16.04
N PRO A 280 -34.33 -14.69 -15.43
CA PRO A 280 -35.52 -15.47 -15.71
C PRO A 280 -35.86 -15.36 -17.20
N SER A 281 -36.15 -16.49 -17.84
CA SER A 281 -36.65 -16.50 -19.23
C SER A 281 -37.90 -15.62 -19.34
N PRO A 282 -38.00 -14.79 -20.40
CA PRO A 282 -39.14 -13.92 -20.62
C PRO A 282 -40.47 -14.68 -20.78
#